data_AF-A0A8T5LBQ0-F1
#
_entry.id   AF-A0A8T5LBQ0-F1
#
_cell.length_a   1.000
_cell.length_b   1.000
_cell.length_c   1.000
_cell.angle_alpha   90.00
_cell.angle_beta   90.00
_cell.angle_gamma   90.00
#
_symmetry.space_group_name_H-M   'P 1'
#
loop_
_entity.id
_entity.type
_entity.pdbx_description
1 polymer ?
#
loop_
_entity_poly.entity_id
_entity_poly.type
_entity_poly.pdbx_seq_one_letter_code
_entity_poly.pdbx_strand_id
1 'polypeptide(L)'
;AYATRVGLELGADIIKIHPVGGLKDFKWAVKNAGKAKVVAAGGSKRGEKELLRQVKDYIKAGFVGMAIGRNVWQAKDPMKITKLLKKEIWRCG
;
A
#
# COMPACT_ATOMS: atom_id res chain seq x y z
N ALA A 1 3.84 -2.24 -12.95
CA ALA A 1 4.09 -1.07 -13.81
C ALA A 1 3.11 -1.00 -14.96
N TYR A 2 2.97 -2.05 -15.77
CA TYR A 2 1.99 -2.06 -16.87
C TYR A 2 0.56 -1.76 -16.38
N ALA A 3 0.06 -2.49 -15.38
CA ALA A 3 -1.29 -2.28 -14.83
C ALA A 3 -1.52 -0.86 -14.26
N THR A 4 -0.50 -0.25 -13.62
CA THR A 4 -0.61 1.12 -13.13
C THR A 4 -0.62 2.13 -14.27
N ARG A 5 0.13 1.89 -15.34
CA ARG A 5 0.07 2.74 -16.53
C ARG A 5 -1.29 2.64 -17.20
N VAL A 6 -1.82 1.43 -17.41
CA VAL A 6 -3.15 1.23 -17.99
C VAL A 6 -4.22 1.97 -17.17
N GLY A 7 -4.19 1.89 -15.84
CA GLY A 7 -5.13 2.61 -14.99
C GLY A 7 -5.09 4.13 -15.20
N LEU A 8 -3.89 4.71 -15.38
CA LEU A 8 -3.73 6.13 -15.71
C LEU A 8 -4.35 6.47 -17.08
N GLU A 9 -4.05 5.68 -18.11
CA GLU A 9 -4.55 5.94 -19.48
C GLU A 9 -6.07 5.80 -19.56
N LEU A 10 -6.67 4.94 -18.72
CA LEU A 10 -8.13 4.83 -18.55
C LEU A 10 -8.76 5.99 -17.76
N GLY A 11 -7.95 6.92 -17.24
CA GLY A 11 -8.42 8.09 -16.50
C GLY A 11 -8.66 7.88 -15.01
N ALA A 12 -8.09 6.83 -14.39
CA ALA A 12 -8.27 6.60 -12.96
C ALA A 12 -7.58 7.68 -12.11
N ASP A 13 -8.30 8.23 -11.12
CA ASP A 13 -7.70 9.09 -10.09
C ASP A 13 -6.85 8.30 -9.10
N ILE A 14 -7.30 7.08 -8.77
CA ILE A 14 -6.67 6.20 -7.79
C ILE A 14 -6.58 4.79 -8.36
N ILE A 15 -5.40 4.19 -8.23
CA ILE A 15 -5.13 2.82 -8.63
C ILE A 15 -4.73 2.02 -7.40
N LYS A 16 -5.57 1.03 -7.06
CA LYS A 16 -5.24 0.04 -6.03
C LYS A 16 -4.46 -1.10 -6.66
N ILE A 17 -3.24 -1.36 -6.19
CA ILE A 17 -2.45 -2.50 -6.64
C ILE A 17 -2.00 -3.39 -5.49
N HIS A 18 -1.83 -4.68 -5.78
CA HIS A 18 -1.10 -5.59 -4.93
C HIS A 18 0.39 -5.52 -5.31
N PRO A 19 1.30 -4.99 -4.47
CA PRO A 19 2.71 -4.95 -4.81
C PRO A 19 3.26 -6.37 -4.90
N VAL A 20 3.91 -6.68 -6.03
CA VAL A 20 4.59 -7.97 -6.28
C VAL A 20 6.05 -7.65 -6.55
N GLY A 21 6.96 -8.51 -6.08
CA GLY A 21 8.40 -8.28 -6.15
C GLY A 21 8.91 -7.43 -4.98
N GLY A 22 10.01 -6.72 -5.21
CA GLY A 22 10.70 -5.92 -4.21
C GLY A 22 10.33 -4.43 -4.24
N LEU A 23 10.99 -3.66 -3.37
CA LEU A 23 10.82 -2.20 -3.28
C LEU A 23 11.09 -1.48 -4.62
N LYS A 24 12.08 -1.95 -5.39
CA LYS A 24 12.42 -1.38 -6.70
C LYS A 24 11.28 -1.55 -7.70
N ASP A 25 10.65 -2.73 -7.74
CA ASP A 25 9.52 -3.02 -8.63
C ASP A 25 8.30 -2.19 -8.26
N PHE A 26 8.03 -2.03 -6.96
CA PHE A 26 6.91 -1.22 -6.51
C PHE A 26 7.14 0.28 -6.79
N LYS A 27 8.34 0.81 -6.56
CA LYS A 27 8.74 2.17 -6.98
C LYS A 27 8.53 2.37 -8.49
N TRP A 28 8.92 1.40 -9.30
CA TRP A 28 8.72 1.46 -10.73
C TRP A 28 7.23 1.47 -11.10
N ALA A 29 6.40 0.68 -10.42
CA ALA A 29 4.95 0.71 -10.61
C ALA A 29 4.32 2.06 -10.23
N VAL A 30 4.71 2.63 -9.09
CA VAL A 30 4.25 3.97 -8.63
C VAL A 30 4.63 5.04 -9.65
N LYS A 31 5.90 5.06 -10.09
CA LYS A 31 6.36 6.02 -11.12
C LYS A 31 5.53 5.94 -12.41
N ASN A 32 5.18 4.73 -12.85
CA ASN A 32 4.40 4.53 -14.07
C ASN A 32 2.90 4.88 -13.94
N ALA A 33 2.38 5.03 -12.72
CA ALA A 33 1.03 5.52 -12.48
C ALA A 33 0.89 7.02 -12.83
N GLY A 34 1.99 7.74 -13.04
CA GLY A 34 1.98 9.16 -13.42
C GLY A 34 1.22 10.02 -12.41
N LYS A 35 0.20 10.75 -12.89
CA LYS A 35 -0.67 11.58 -12.03
C LYS A 35 -1.67 10.79 -11.19
N ALA A 36 -1.92 9.52 -11.51
CA ALA A 36 -2.85 8.69 -10.75
C ALA A 36 -2.22 8.28 -9.42
N LYS A 37 -2.99 8.42 -8.33
CA LYS A 37 -2.54 8.09 -6.98
C LYS A 37 -2.51 6.58 -6.79
N VAL A 38 -1.44 6.05 -6.18
CA VAL A 38 -1.33 4.60 -5.93
C VAL A 38 -1.65 4.26 -4.48
N VAL A 39 -2.59 3.32 -4.30
CA VAL A 39 -2.92 2.71 -3.02
C VAL A 39 -2.45 1.25 -2.99
N ALA A 40 -1.71 0.85 -1.96
CA ALA A 40 -1.23 -0.53 -1.83
C ALA A 40 -2.26 -1.42 -1.12
N ALA A 41 -2.51 -2.61 -1.66
CA ALA A 41 -3.32 -3.61 -0.99
C ALA A 41 -2.57 -4.20 0.23
N GLY A 42 -3.28 -4.45 1.33
CA GLY A 42 -2.71 -5.08 2.52
C GLY A 42 -2.40 -6.58 2.39
N GLY A 43 -2.75 -7.23 1.28
CA GLY A 43 -2.43 -8.64 1.03
C GLY A 43 -3.18 -9.66 1.90
N SER A 44 -2.61 -10.87 1.98
CA SER A 44 -3.07 -11.95 2.87
C SER A 44 -2.71 -11.66 4.33
N LYS A 45 -3.39 -12.34 5.27
CA LYS A 45 -3.10 -12.19 6.71
C LYS A 45 -1.64 -12.58 7.00
N ARG A 46 -0.99 -11.79 7.84
CA ARG A 46 0.41 -11.95 8.26
C ARG A 46 0.60 -11.44 9.68
N GLY A 47 1.78 -11.69 10.25
CA GLY A 47 2.11 -11.23 11.60
C GLY A 47 2.21 -9.70 11.67
N GLU A 48 1.87 -9.12 12.83
CA GLU A 48 1.92 -7.66 13.07
C GLU A 48 3.28 -7.04 12.68
N LYS A 49 4.39 -7.65 13.11
CA LYS A 49 5.75 -7.17 12.78
C LYS A 49 6.03 -7.18 11.28
N GLU A 50 5.59 -8.23 10.59
CA GLU A 50 5.80 -8.36 9.14
C GLU A 50 4.95 -7.34 8.37
N LEU A 51 3.69 -7.15 8.76
CA LEU A 51 2.82 -6.13 8.20
C LEU A 51 3.41 -4.73 8.35
N LEU A 52 3.88 -4.37 9.55
CA LEU A 52 4.47 -3.05 9.80
C LEU A 52 5.77 -2.85 9.03
N ARG A 53 6.60 -3.90 8.86
CA ARG A 53 7.80 -3.82 8.01
C ARG A 53 7.42 -3.54 6.56
N GLN A 54 6.42 -4.26 6.04
CA GLN A 54 5.93 -4.08 4.68
C GLN A 54 5.35 -2.67 4.46
N VAL A 55 4.58 -2.15 5.42
CA VAL A 55 4.05 -0.77 5.37
C VAL A 55 5.21 0.23 5.25
N LYS A 56 6.27 0.08 6.05
CA LYS A 56 7.45 0.95 6.00
C LYS A 56 8.20 0.88 4.68
N ASP A 57 8.32 -0.31 4.10
CA ASP A 57 8.92 -0.48 2.77
C ASP A 57 8.07 0.22 1.70
N TYR A 58 6.74 0.10 1.78
CA TYR A 58 5.84 0.76 0.85
C TYR A 58 5.88 2.29 0.95
N ILE A 59 6.03 2.88 2.15
CA ILE A 59 6.19 4.34 2.33
C ILE A 59 7.37 4.86 1.53
N LYS A 60 8.47 4.12 1.50
CA LYS A 60 9.65 4.49 0.70
C LYS A 60 9.40 4.45 -0.81
N ALA A 61 8.32 3.84 -1.27
CA ALA A 61 7.98 3.71 -2.69
C ALA A 61 7.22 4.91 -3.27
N GLY A 62 6.73 5.83 -2.44
CA GLY A 62 5.99 7.02 -2.89
C GLY A 62 4.49 6.79 -3.15
N PHE A 63 3.93 5.69 -2.65
CA PHE A 63 2.49 5.45 -2.65
C PHE A 63 1.77 6.41 -1.67
N VAL A 64 0.46 6.63 -1.84
CA VAL A 64 -0.29 7.62 -1.04
C VAL A 64 -1.09 7.03 0.13
N GLY A 65 -1.21 5.71 0.23
CA GLY A 65 -2.02 5.07 1.28
C GLY A 65 -2.30 3.59 1.04
N MET A 66 -2.82 2.88 2.05
CA MET A 66 -3.09 1.43 1.94
C MET A 66 -4.58 1.12 2.06
N ALA A 67 -5.03 0.10 1.32
CA ALA A 67 -6.34 -0.53 1.48
C ALA A 67 -6.16 -1.91 2.15
N ILE A 68 -6.35 -1.97 3.46
CA ILE A 68 -6.02 -3.12 4.30
C ILE A 68 -7.30 -3.76 4.85
N GLY A 69 -7.54 -5.03 4.49
CA GLY A 69 -8.67 -5.83 4.96
C GLY A 69 -8.25 -6.85 6.01
N ARG A 70 -7.95 -8.09 5.58
CA ARG A 70 -7.71 -9.27 6.45
C ARG A 70 -6.73 -9.02 7.59
N ASN A 71 -5.67 -8.23 7.36
CA ASN A 71 -4.70 -7.88 8.39
C ASN A 71 -5.26 -7.03 9.55
N VAL A 72 -6.41 -6.38 9.36
CA VAL A 72 -7.14 -5.64 10.41
C VAL A 72 -8.22 -6.51 11.04
N TRP A 73 -9.25 -6.92 10.29
CA TRP A 73 -10.44 -7.57 10.87
C TRP A 73 -10.20 -9.01 11.36
N GLN A 74 -9.12 -9.65 10.93
CA GLN A 74 -8.72 -10.96 11.47
C GLN A 74 -7.63 -10.84 12.54
N ALA A 75 -7.17 -9.63 12.91
CA ALA A 75 -6.18 -9.47 13.96
C ALA A 75 -6.76 -9.87 15.33
N LYS A 76 -5.90 -10.28 16.27
CA LYS A 76 -6.31 -10.52 17.67
C LYS A 76 -6.90 -9.26 18.31
N ASP A 77 -6.34 -8.10 17.95
CA ASP A 77 -6.81 -6.78 18.35
C ASP A 77 -6.86 -5.85 17.12
N PRO A 78 -8.02 -5.77 16.43
CA PRO A 78 -8.19 -4.93 15.24
C PRO A 78 -7.96 -3.44 15.52
N MET A 79 -8.33 -2.96 16.70
CA MET A 79 -8.20 -1.53 17.06
C MET A 79 -6.74 -1.14 17.27
N LYS A 80 -5.95 -1.99 17.93
CA LYS A 80 -4.51 -1.81 18.07
C LYS A 80 -3.83 -1.76 16.70
N ILE A 81 -4.14 -2.72 15.81
CA ILE A 81 -3.56 -2.75 14.46
C ILE A 81 -3.93 -1.50 13.67
N THR A 82 -5.20 -1.10 13.67
CA THR A 82 -5.64 0.14 12.98
C THR A 82 -4.89 1.36 13.49
N LYS A 83 -4.70 1.51 14.80
CA LYS A 83 -3.93 2.63 15.38
C LYS A 83 -2.46 2.61 14.94
N LEU A 84 -1.83 1.45 14.91
CA LEU A 84 -0.44 1.30 14.45
C LEU A 84 -0.30 1.64 12.96
N LEU A 85 -1.19 1.11 12.12
CA LEU A 85 -1.21 1.40 10.68
C LEU A 85 -1.44 2.89 10.40
N LYS A 86 -2.42 3.50 11.09
CA LYS A 86 -2.67 4.95 11.02
C LYS A 86 -1.41 5.73 11.37
N LYS A 87 -0.75 5.38 12.47
CA LYS A 87 0.47 6.05 12.93
C LYS A 87 1.61 5.96 11.90
N GLU A 88 1.81 4.79 11.27
CA GLU A 88 2.87 4.63 10.29
C GLU A 88 2.55 5.32 8.95
N ILE A 89 1.31 5.22 8.45
CA ILE A 89 0.92 5.77 7.14
C ILE A 89 0.73 7.29 7.18
N TRP A 90 0.13 7.83 8.25
CA TRP A 90 -0.25 9.25 8.36
C TRP A 90 0.86 10.14 8.94
N ARG A 91 2.12 9.69 8.92
CA ARG A 91 3.22 10.37 9.64
C ARG A 91 3.84 11.57 8.93
N CYS A 92 3.21 12.09 7.87
CA CYS A 92 3.59 13.31 7.18
C CYS A 92 2.36 14.20 7.00
N GLY A 93 2.19 15.13 7.93
CA GLY A 93 1.48 16.39 7.77
C GLY A 93 2.44 17.49 8.21
#